data_AF-A0A917TU93-F1
#
_entry.id   AF-A0A917TU93-F1
#
_cell.length_a   1.000
_cell.length_b   1.000
_cell.length_c   1.000
_cell.angle_alpha   90.00
_cell.angle_beta   90.00
_cell.angle_gamma   90.00
#
_symmetry.space_group_name_H-M   'P 1'
#
loop_
_entity.id
_entity.type
_entity.pdbx_description
1 polymer ?
#
loop_
_entity_poly.entity_id
_entity_poly.type
_entity_poly.pdbx_seq_one_letter_code
_entity_poly.pdbx_strand_id
1 'polypeptide(L)'
;MFVMIAFSMLLVIFGLSKFFSVKRPLTLTLIVGLVISTISTISLWLNYKGSFGEQDGIAISNKISYWIITDGTRWSQDLFMDYFIYAFVVSILIVLLMLISFLANKRTRIA
;
A
#
# COMPACT_ATOMS: atom_id res chain seq x y z
N MET A 1 -10.60 -1.54 -6.63
CA MET A 1 -9.46 -1.80 -7.55
C MET A 1 -8.11 -1.74 -6.82
N PHE A 2 -7.84 -0.70 -6.02
CA PHE A 2 -6.59 -0.54 -5.26
C PHE A 2 -6.18 -1.76 -4.42
N VAL A 3 -7.10 -2.31 -3.61
CA VAL A 3 -6.83 -3.48 -2.75
C VAL A 3 -6.39 -4.70 -3.57
N MET A 4 -7.02 -4.93 -4.74
CA MET A 4 -6.67 -6.03 -5.64
C MET A 4 -5.28 -5.84 -6.28
N ILE A 5 -4.92 -4.60 -6.62
CA ILE A 5 -3.59 -4.25 -7.12
C ILE A 5 -2.54 -4.48 -6.04
N ALA A 6 -2.79 -3.99 -4.82
CA ALA A 6 -1.91 -4.18 -3.68
C ALA A 6 -1.71 -5.68 -3.37
N PHE A 7 -2.78 -6.47 -3.37
CA PHE A 7 -2.70 -7.91 -3.17
C PHE A 7 -1.91 -8.62 -4.28
N SER A 8 -2.17 -8.28 -5.54
CA SER A 8 -1.41 -8.82 -6.69
C SER A 8 0.08 -8.48 -6.59
N MET A 9 0.43 -7.25 -6.19
CA MET A 9 1.82 -6.84 -5.96
C MET A 9 2.48 -7.67 -4.84
N LEU A 10 1.78 -7.90 -3.72
CA LEU A 10 2.29 -8.75 -2.64
C LEU A 10 2.54 -10.18 -3.12
N LEU A 11 1.65 -10.75 -3.94
CA LEU A 11 1.84 -12.08 -4.52
C LEU A 11 3.07 -12.15 -5.44
N VAL A 12 3.27 -11.13 -6.29
CA VAL A 12 4.45 -11.06 -7.17
C VAL A 12 5.73 -10.94 -6.36
N ILE A 13 5.78 -10.04 -5.36
CA ILE A 13 6.95 -9.87 -4.49
C ILE A 13 7.25 -11.17 -3.73
N PHE A 14 6.21 -11.85 -3.24
CA PHE A 14 6.36 -13.13 -2.56
C PHE A 14 6.89 -14.22 -3.49
N GLY A 15 6.33 -14.34 -4.70
CA GLY A 15 6.77 -15.28 -5.73
C GLY A 15 8.23 -15.05 -6.12
N LEU A 16 8.64 -13.80 -6.36
CA LEU A 16 10.03 -13.44 -6.63
C LEU A 16 10.94 -13.77 -5.44
N SER A 17 10.53 -13.40 -4.22
CA SER A 17 11.32 -13.69 -3.01
C SER A 17 11.52 -15.20 -2.80
N LYS A 18 10.54 -16.02 -3.17
CA LYS A 18 10.63 -17.48 -3.17
C LYS A 18 11.56 -17.98 -4.28
N PHE A 19 11.43 -17.45 -5.50
CA PHE A 19 12.27 -17.79 -6.65
C PHE A 19 13.75 -17.54 -6.36
N PHE A 20 14.08 -16.42 -5.72
CA PHE A 20 15.44 -16.07 -5.28
C PHE A 20 15.89 -16.75 -3.97
N SER A 21 15.13 -17.72 -3.45
CA SER A 21 15.47 -18.48 -2.24
C SER A 21 15.77 -17.61 -1.00
N VAL A 22 15.07 -16.48 -0.86
CA VAL A 22 15.20 -15.60 0.32
C VAL A 22 14.81 -16.38 1.59
N LYS A 23 15.65 -16.32 2.63
CA LYS A 23 15.45 -17.07 3.90
C LYS A 23 14.09 -16.83 4.57
N ARG A 24 13.55 -15.60 4.47
CA ARG A 24 12.26 -15.20 5.05
C ARG A 24 11.42 -14.43 4.03
N PRO A 25 10.88 -15.12 3.02
CA PRO A 25 10.26 -14.45 1.87
C PRO A 25 8.98 -13.72 2.26
N LEU A 26 8.20 -14.28 3.19
CA LEU A 26 6.99 -13.63 3.72
C LEU A 26 7.32 -12.34 4.47
N THR A 27 8.29 -12.37 5.39
CA THR A 27 8.66 -11.18 6.17
C THR A 27 9.19 -10.06 5.27
N LEU A 28 10.04 -10.39 4.28
CA LEU A 28 10.51 -9.41 3.31
C LEU A 28 9.35 -8.81 2.50
N THR A 29 8.44 -9.65 2.02
CA THR A 29 7.26 -9.23 1.26
C THR A 29 6.40 -8.24 2.07
N LEU A 30 6.14 -8.57 3.34
CA LEU A 30 5.33 -7.72 4.22
C LEU A 30 6.02 -6.39 4.52
N ILE A 31 7.34 -6.37 4.71
CA ILE A 31 8.11 -5.13 4.93
C ILE A 31 8.04 -4.24 3.68
N VAL A 32 8.32 -4.79 2.50
CA VAL A 32 8.26 -4.04 1.23
C VAL A 32 6.85 -3.53 0.98
N GLY A 33 5.84 -4.37 1.18
CA GLY A 33 4.44 -3.98 1.08
C GLY A 33 4.05 -2.87 2.05
N LEU A 34 4.57 -2.90 3.28
CA LEU A 34 4.31 -1.87 4.27
C LEU A 34 4.89 -0.52 3.83
N VAL A 35 6.12 -0.52 3.32
CA VAL A 35 6.77 0.69 2.80
C VAL A 35 5.96 1.28 1.63
N ILE A 36 5.61 0.46 0.63
CA ILE A 36 4.83 0.91 -0.54
C ILE A 36 3.46 1.43 -0.13
N SER A 37 2.74 0.72 0.75
CA SER A 37 1.41 1.13 1.21
C SER A 37 1.46 2.43 2.02
N THR A 38 2.48 2.61 2.86
CA THR A 38 2.68 3.83 3.66
C THR A 38 2.97 5.03 2.74
N ILE A 39 3.88 4.88 1.78
CA ILE A 39 4.19 5.93 0.80
C ILE A 39 2.93 6.29 -0.01
N SER A 40 2.17 5.29 -0.44
CA SER A 40 0.91 5.49 -1.17
C SER A 40 -0.11 6.26 -0.32
N THR A 41 -0.26 5.89 0.95
CA THR A 41 -1.19 6.53 1.90
C THR A 41 -0.82 7.99 2.14
N ILE A 42 0.47 8.28 2.38
CA ILE A 42 0.97 9.65 2.57
C ILE A 42 0.73 10.47 1.30
N SER A 43 1.04 9.89 0.13
CA SER A 43 0.89 10.57 -1.16
C SER A 43 -0.56 10.93 -1.46
N LEU A 44 -1.49 10.01 -1.21
CA LEU A 44 -2.93 10.22 -1.39
C LEU A 44 -3.47 11.25 -0.40
N TRP A 45 -3.01 11.21 0.87
CA TRP A 45 -3.38 12.19 1.89
C TRP A 45 -2.92 13.61 1.55
N LEU A 46 -1.67 13.76 1.11
CA LEU A 46 -1.14 15.06 0.69
C LEU A 46 -1.92 15.61 -0.52
N ASN A 47 -2.31 14.73 -1.45
CA ASN A 47 -3.10 15.16 -2.60
C ASN A 47 -4.53 15.56 -2.22
N TYR A 48 -5.18 14.78 -1.34
CA TYR A 48 -6.47 15.12 -0.76
C TYR A 48 -6.42 16.47 -0.03
N LYS A 49 -5.39 16.73 0.77
CA LYS A 49 -5.19 18.05 1.40
C LYS A 49 -5.04 19.17 0.37
N GLY A 50 -4.26 18.93 -0.68
CA GLY A 50 -4.03 19.89 -1.77
C GLY A 50 -5.30 20.27 -2.52
N SER A 51 -6.27 19.35 -2.64
CA SER A 51 -7.53 19.62 -3.33
C SER A 51 -8.49 20.56 -2.59
N PHE A 52 -8.26 20.86 -1.29
CA PHE A 52 -9.05 21.85 -0.53
C PHE A 52 -8.53 23.30 -0.64
N GLY A 53 -7.37 23.51 -1.26
CA GLY A 53 -6.65 24.78 -1.21
C GLY A 53 -6.39 25.40 -2.58
N GLU A 54 -5.11 25.41 -2.99
CA GLU A 54 -4.56 26.22 -4.09
C GLU A 54 -4.83 25.67 -5.51
N GLN A 55 -5.36 24.45 -5.61
CA GLN A 55 -5.63 23.79 -6.88
C GLN A 55 -7.13 23.49 -6.92
N ASP A 56 -7.84 23.93 -7.96
CA ASP A 56 -9.31 23.89 -8.18
C ASP A 56 -9.95 22.48 -8.08
N GLY A 57 -9.74 21.73 -7.00
CA GLY A 57 -10.32 20.42 -6.70
C GLY A 57 -9.90 19.26 -7.63
N ILE A 58 -9.18 19.53 -8.72
CA ILE A 58 -9.04 18.61 -9.86
C ILE A 58 -7.58 18.31 -10.22
N ALA A 59 -6.57 18.86 -9.54
CA ALA A 59 -5.16 18.59 -9.91
C ALA A 59 -4.49 17.55 -9.00
N ILE A 60 -3.78 16.60 -9.62
CA ILE A 60 -2.85 15.73 -8.91
C ILE A 60 -1.50 16.44 -8.76
N SER A 61 -1.14 16.74 -7.52
CA SER A 61 0.12 17.38 -7.14
C SER A 61 1.32 16.43 -7.06
N ASN A 62 1.10 15.10 -6.99
CA ASN A 62 2.19 14.13 -6.87
C ASN A 62 2.05 12.92 -7.80
N LYS A 63 3.19 12.48 -8.35
CA LYS A 63 3.26 11.39 -9.33
C LYS A 63 2.72 10.06 -8.78
N ILE A 64 2.87 9.79 -7.48
CA ILE A 64 2.41 8.53 -6.90
C ILE A 64 0.88 8.44 -6.93
N SER A 65 0.19 9.52 -6.57
CA SER A 65 -1.27 9.59 -6.63
C SER A 65 -1.77 9.48 -8.07
N TYR A 66 -1.04 10.06 -9.02
CA TYR A 66 -1.33 9.94 -10.45
C TYR A 66 -1.24 8.49 -10.94
N TRP A 67 -0.19 7.76 -10.53
CA TRP A 67 -0.04 6.34 -10.86
C TRP A 67 -1.12 5.47 -10.23
N ILE A 68 -1.63 5.84 -9.05
CA ILE A 68 -2.65 5.08 -8.33
C ILE A 68 -4.05 5.28 -8.94
N ILE A 69 -4.42 6.53 -9.26
CA ILE A 69 -5.78 6.90 -9.68
C ILE A 69 -5.93 6.91 -11.21
N THR A 70 -4.83 7.08 -11.96
CA THR A 70 -4.68 7.04 -13.43
C THR A 70 -5.61 8.01 -14.21
N ASP A 71 -5.33 8.18 -15.51
CA ASP A 71 -5.99 9.17 -16.39
C ASP A 71 -7.45 8.83 -16.75
N GLY A 72 -7.90 7.61 -16.46
CA GLY A 72 -9.23 7.13 -16.86
C GLY A 72 -10.37 7.52 -15.92
N THR A 73 -10.09 8.13 -14.76
CA THR A 73 -11.10 8.52 -13.79
C THR A 73 -11.19 10.04 -13.67
N ARG A 74 -12.41 10.59 -13.54
CA ARG A 74 -12.59 12.00 -13.20
C ARG A 74 -12.05 12.20 -11.79
N TRP A 75 -10.95 12.95 -11.67
CA TRP A 75 -10.36 13.24 -10.37
C TRP A 75 -11.33 14.07 -9.55
N SER A 76 -11.51 13.68 -8.29
CA SER A 76 -12.36 14.37 -7.33
C SER A 76 -11.80 14.18 -5.93
N GLN A 77 -12.14 15.10 -5.05
CA GLN A 77 -11.75 15.03 -3.65
C GLN A 77 -12.22 13.72 -2.98
N ASP A 78 -13.45 13.30 -3.26
CA ASP A 78 -14.01 12.05 -2.73
C ASP A 78 -13.22 10.83 -3.20
N LEU A 79 -12.77 10.83 -4.47
CA LEU A 79 -11.92 9.78 -5.00
C LEU A 79 -10.58 9.70 -4.25
N PHE A 80 -9.93 10.82 -3.95
CA PHE A 80 -8.69 10.82 -3.16
C PHE A 80 -8.91 10.30 -1.74
N MET A 81 -10.04 10.66 -1.11
CA MET A 81 -10.41 10.14 0.21
C MET A 81 -10.61 8.62 0.19
N ASP A 82 -11.38 8.11 -0.77
CA ASP A 82 -11.63 6.68 -0.90
C ASP A 82 -10.33 5.88 -1.06
N TYR A 83 -9.45 6.32 -1.97
CA TYR A 83 -8.16 5.67 -2.16
C TYR A 83 -7.24 5.80 -0.95
N PHE A 84 -7.26 6.93 -0.23
CA PHE A 84 -6.55 7.09 1.04
C PHE A 84 -7.04 6.07 2.07
N ILE A 85 -8.36 5.91 2.24
CA ILE A 85 -8.94 4.93 3.16
C ILE A 85 -8.53 3.51 2.76
N TYR A 86 -8.59 3.17 1.46
CA TYR A 86 -8.15 1.85 1.00
C TYR A 86 -6.66 1.59 1.27
N ALA A 87 -5.80 2.58 1.01
CA ALA A 87 -4.37 2.47 1.30
C ALA A 87 -4.10 2.31 2.80
N PHE A 88 -4.80 3.07 3.63
CA PHE A 88 -4.70 2.99 5.08
C PHE A 88 -5.13 1.63 5.62
N VAL A 89 -6.27 1.10 5.15
CA VAL A 89 -6.76 -0.24 5.53
C VAL A 89 -5.75 -1.31 5.11
N VAL A 90 -5.19 -1.23 3.90
CA VAL A 90 -4.14 -2.15 3.45
C VAL A 90 -2.91 -2.08 4.34
N SER A 91 -2.44 -0.88 4.71
CA SER A 91 -1.32 -0.72 5.63
C SER A 91 -1.59 -1.38 6.99
N ILE A 92 -2.79 -1.19 7.56
CA ILE A 92 -3.19 -1.85 8.82
C ILE A 92 -3.16 -3.37 8.66
N LEU A 93 -3.72 -3.91 7.58
CA LEU A 93 -3.73 -5.36 7.33
C LEU A 93 -2.31 -5.93 7.22
N ILE A 94 -1.40 -5.21 6.55
CA ILE A 94 0.01 -5.63 6.43
C ILE A 94 0.69 -5.62 7.80
N VAL A 95 0.45 -4.62 8.64
CA VAL A 95 0.96 -4.57 10.03
C VAL A 95 0.45 -5.78 10.83
N LEU A 96 -0.84 -6.09 10.75
CA LEU A 96 -1.42 -7.25 11.43
C LEU A 96 -0.78 -8.57 10.96
N LEU A 97 -0.63 -8.75 9.64
CA LEU A 97 0.04 -9.93 9.07
C LEU A 97 1.50 -10.03 9.50
N MET A 98 2.19 -8.89 9.63
CA MET A 98 3.58 -8.85 10.10
C MET A 98 3.69 -9.27 11.56
N LEU A 99 2.76 -8.81 12.43
CA LEU A 99 2.67 -9.25 13.82
C LEU A 99 2.42 -10.77 13.92
N ILE A 100 1.45 -11.28 13.15
CA ILE A 100 1.15 -12.72 13.11
C ILE A 100 2.38 -13.52 12.65
N SER A 101 3.05 -13.07 11.58
CA SER A 101 4.28 -13.70 11.07
C SER A 101 5.39 -13.72 12.12
N PHE A 102 5.55 -12.63 12.88
CA PHE A 102 6.53 -12.56 13.95
C PHE A 102 6.19 -13.53 15.10
N LEU A 103 4.94 -13.56 15.55
CA LEU A 103 4.47 -14.46 16.61
C LEU A 103 4.58 -15.94 16.21
N ALA A 104 4.23 -16.28 14.97
CA ALA A 104 4.34 -17.64 14.43
C ALA A 104 5.81 -18.11 14.40
N ASN A 105 6.73 -17.25 13.95
CA ASN A 105 8.17 -17.55 13.95
C ASN A 105 8.77 -17.66 15.36
N LYS A 106 8.20 -16.97 16.36
CA LYS A 106 8.61 -17.13 17.76
C LYS A 106 8.18 -18.50 18.29
N ARG A 107 6.95 -18.94 17.98
CA ARG A 107 6.41 -20.24 18.41
C ARG A 107 7.22 -21.42 17.86
N THR A 108 7.64 -21.37 16.59
CA THR A 108 8.43 -22.45 15.96
C THR A 108 9.88 -22.54 16.45
N ARG A 109 10.39 -21.55 17.19
CA ARG A 109 11.73 -21.61 17.81
C ARG A 109 11.72 -22.19 19.23
N ILE A 110 10.54 -22.30 19.85
CA ILE A 110 10.37 -22.73 21.25
C ILE A 110 9.85 -24.18 21.32
N ALA A 111 9.23 -24.68 20.25
CA ALA A 111 8.86 -26.08 20.07
C ALA A 111 10.01 -26.88 19.46
#